data_AF-A0A3N3ZUI4-F1
#
_entry.id   AF-A0A3N3ZUI4-F1
#
_cell.length_a   1.000
_cell.length_b   1.000
_cell.length_c   1.000
_cell.angle_alpha   90.00
_cell.angle_beta   90.00
_cell.angle_gamma   90.00
#
_symmetry.space_group_name_H-M   'P 1'
#
loop_
_entity.id
_entity.type
_entity.pdbx_description
1 polymer ?
#
loop_
_entity_poly.entity_id
_entity_poly.type
_entity_poly.pdbx_seq_one_letter_code
_entity_poly.pdbx_strand_id
1 'polypeptide(L)'
;MAISNERIVWIDCEMTGLSLEADALIEVAVLVTDDQLNVLGDGVDVVIAPDQAALEQMNDFVRNMHTTSGLLEELPHGTTMQDAQDQVMAYIREWVPEPRKAPLAGNSVGTDRTFLVRDMPELVEHLHYRVIDVSTIKELSRRWYPRAYFQSPPKTGNHRALGDIQDSIDELRYYRGAVFVPAPGPTSDEARKVAADITAHRTGSTAEPAPDSTLDSTHDDDER
;
A
#
# COMPACT_ATOMS: atom_id res chain seq x y z
N MET A 1 20.97 13.04 -6.41
CA MET A 1 19.94 13.42 -7.41
C MET A 1 18.71 12.63 -7.06
N ALA A 2 17.57 13.30 -6.84
CA ALA A 2 16.29 12.60 -6.68
C ALA A 2 16.09 11.72 -7.91
N ILE A 3 15.86 10.43 -7.70
CA ILE A 3 15.51 9.50 -8.77
C ILE A 3 14.11 9.92 -9.21
N SER A 4 14.07 10.67 -10.32
CA SER A 4 13.00 10.71 -11.33
C SER A 4 11.59 11.15 -10.87
N ASN A 5 10.85 11.80 -11.77
CA ASN A 5 9.43 12.12 -11.66
C ASN A 5 8.56 10.84 -11.66
N GLU A 6 8.84 9.88 -10.78
CA GLU A 6 8.18 8.58 -10.77
C GLU A 6 6.76 8.75 -10.22
N ARG A 7 5.79 8.50 -11.08
CA ARG A 7 4.38 8.48 -10.72
C ARG A 7 4.07 7.28 -9.86
N ILE A 8 3.05 7.40 -9.03
CA ILE A 8 2.47 6.31 -8.24
C ILE A 8 1.02 6.15 -8.70
N VAL A 9 0.60 4.94 -9.02
CA VAL A 9 -0.78 4.64 -9.43
C VAL A 9 -1.50 4.04 -8.23
N TRP A 10 -2.46 4.77 -7.69
CA TRP A 10 -3.28 4.39 -6.55
C TRP A 10 -4.55 3.74 -7.04
N ILE A 11 -4.84 2.53 -6.57
CA ILE A 11 -6.05 1.79 -6.94
C ILE A 11 -6.68 1.22 -5.67
N ASP A 12 -8.00 1.30 -5.62
CA ASP A 12 -8.85 0.55 -4.71
C ASP A 12 -9.96 -0.11 -5.53
N CYS A 13 -10.41 -1.25 -5.05
CA CYS A 13 -11.35 -2.12 -5.72
C CYS A 13 -12.42 -2.55 -4.73
N GLU A 14 -13.68 -2.51 -5.16
CA GLU A 14 -14.76 -3.17 -4.43
C GLU A 14 -15.08 -4.51 -5.08
N MET A 15 -15.32 -5.52 -4.25
CA MET A 15 -15.63 -6.88 -4.69
C MET A 15 -16.91 -7.40 -4.02
N THR A 16 -17.53 -8.42 -4.62
CA THR A 16 -18.62 -9.17 -3.98
C THR A 16 -18.13 -10.09 -2.84
N GLY A 17 -16.81 -10.21 -2.67
CA GLY A 17 -16.16 -11.04 -1.65
C GLY A 17 -14.67 -11.21 -1.95
N LEU A 18 -14.05 -12.25 -1.41
CA LEU A 18 -12.59 -12.47 -1.50
C LEU A 18 -12.19 -13.75 -2.25
N SER A 19 -13.15 -14.47 -2.85
CA SER A 19 -12.90 -15.66 -3.66
C SER A 19 -12.58 -15.27 -5.11
N LEU A 20 -11.37 -15.59 -5.57
CA LEU A 20 -11.00 -15.39 -6.98
C LEU A 20 -11.76 -16.32 -7.95
N GLU A 21 -12.47 -17.32 -7.46
CA GLU A 21 -13.28 -18.22 -8.30
C GLU A 21 -14.72 -17.73 -8.45
N ALA A 22 -15.27 -17.13 -7.40
CA ALA A 22 -16.71 -16.89 -7.31
C ALA A 22 -17.09 -15.41 -7.18
N ASP A 23 -16.19 -14.57 -6.65
CA ASP A 23 -16.47 -13.16 -6.44
C ASP A 23 -16.05 -12.30 -7.63
N ALA A 24 -16.82 -11.24 -7.88
CA ALA A 24 -16.60 -10.29 -8.95
C ALA A 24 -15.98 -8.99 -8.43
N LEU A 25 -15.12 -8.38 -9.26
CA LEU A 25 -14.73 -6.99 -9.15
C LEU A 25 -15.89 -6.12 -9.65
N ILE A 26 -16.36 -5.19 -8.83
CA ILE A 26 -17.61 -4.43 -9.05
C ILE A 26 -17.44 -2.91 -9.00
N GLU A 27 -16.34 -2.41 -8.47
CA GLU A 27 -15.94 -1.01 -8.59
C GLU A 27 -14.42 -0.94 -8.67
N VAL A 28 -13.88 -0.02 -9.47
CA VAL A 28 -12.47 0.30 -9.48
C VAL A 28 -12.30 1.80 -9.58
N ALA A 29 -11.49 2.37 -8.68
CA ALA A 29 -11.09 3.76 -8.75
C ALA A 29 -9.58 3.88 -8.85
N VAL A 30 -9.11 4.85 -9.64
CA VAL A 30 -7.69 5.11 -9.83
C VAL A 30 -7.38 6.59 -9.70
N LEU A 31 -6.34 6.90 -8.92
CA LEU A 31 -5.69 8.21 -8.88
C LEU A 31 -4.20 8.05 -9.18
N VAL A 32 -3.61 9.04 -9.87
CA VAL A 32 -2.15 9.10 -10.03
C VAL A 32 -1.60 10.24 -9.19
N THR A 33 -0.50 9.99 -8.46
CA THR A 33 0.23 11.04 -7.75
C THR A 33 1.63 11.24 -8.32
N ASP A 34 2.22 12.39 -8.04
CA ASP A 34 3.68 12.53 -8.06
C ASP A 34 4.35 11.84 -6.86
N ASP A 35 5.68 11.94 -6.76
CA ASP A 35 6.50 11.38 -5.69
C ASP A 35 6.30 12.09 -4.33
N GLN A 36 5.62 13.25 -4.34
CA GLN A 36 5.26 14.02 -3.17
C GLN A 36 3.83 13.77 -2.70
N LEU A 37 3.13 12.80 -3.31
CA LEU A 37 1.75 12.43 -3.01
C LEU A 37 0.73 13.52 -3.38
N ASN A 38 1.08 14.40 -4.33
CA ASN A 38 0.11 15.33 -4.91
C ASN A 38 -0.68 14.61 -6.00
N VAL A 39 -2.00 14.59 -5.87
CA VAL A 39 -2.93 14.00 -6.85
C VAL A 39 -2.90 14.76 -8.16
N LEU A 40 -2.92 14.02 -9.27
CA LEU A 40 -2.86 14.52 -10.63
C LEU A 40 -4.18 14.24 -11.34
N GLY A 41 -4.83 15.31 -11.81
CA GLY A 41 -6.16 15.24 -12.41
C GLY A 41 -7.24 14.80 -11.43
N ASP A 42 -8.39 14.40 -11.96
CA ASP A 42 -9.58 14.09 -11.17
C ASP A 42 -9.72 12.59 -10.84
N GLY A 43 -8.91 11.74 -11.45
CA GLY A 43 -9.03 10.28 -11.34
C GLY A 43 -10.02 9.67 -12.32
N VAL A 44 -10.26 8.38 -12.11
CA VAL A 44 -11.32 7.62 -12.79
C VAL A 44 -11.97 6.72 -11.75
N ASP A 45 -13.29 6.61 -11.78
CA ASP A 45 -14.11 5.80 -10.87
C ASP A 45 -15.17 5.08 -11.71
N VAL A 46 -15.13 3.75 -11.72
CA VAL A 46 -15.94 2.94 -12.62
C VAL A 46 -16.63 1.81 -11.88
N VAL A 47 -17.97 1.86 -11.90
CA VAL A 47 -18.82 0.76 -11.45
C VAL A 47 -18.96 -0.27 -12.56
N ILE A 48 -18.77 -1.53 -12.21
CA ILE A 48 -18.78 -2.68 -13.13
C ILE A 48 -19.99 -3.55 -12.79
N ALA A 49 -20.82 -3.86 -13.78
CA ALA A 49 -21.97 -4.73 -13.59
C ALA A 49 -21.51 -6.20 -13.47
N PRO A 50 -21.72 -6.87 -12.31
CA PRO A 50 -21.36 -8.27 -12.15
C PRO A 50 -22.45 -9.21 -12.69
N ASP A 51 -22.09 -10.47 -12.86
CA ASP A 51 -23.08 -11.53 -13.08
C ASP A 51 -23.98 -11.73 -11.86
N GLN A 52 -25.22 -12.12 -12.11
CA GLN A 52 -26.24 -12.35 -11.07
C GLN A 52 -25.78 -13.36 -10.00
N ALA A 53 -25.00 -14.38 -10.39
CA ALA A 53 -24.50 -15.39 -9.45
C ALA A 53 -23.56 -14.78 -8.39
N ALA A 54 -22.69 -13.84 -8.78
CA ALA A 54 -21.79 -13.14 -7.85
C ALA A 54 -22.59 -12.29 -6.85
N LEU A 55 -23.69 -11.67 -7.32
CA LEU A 55 -24.58 -10.91 -6.46
C LEU A 55 -25.32 -11.80 -5.45
N GLU A 56 -25.81 -12.95 -5.88
CA GLU A 56 -26.60 -13.85 -5.03
C GLU A 56 -25.77 -14.49 -3.92
N GLN A 57 -24.50 -14.81 -4.20
CA GLN A 57 -23.63 -15.45 -3.22
C GLN A 57 -23.01 -14.50 -2.18
N MET A 58 -23.14 -13.18 -2.35
CA MET A 58 -22.63 -12.20 -1.38
C MET A 58 -23.13 -12.55 0.02
N ASN A 59 -22.19 -12.68 0.96
CA ASN A 59 -22.52 -12.87 2.36
C ASN A 59 -23.17 -11.61 2.97
N ASP A 60 -23.81 -11.77 4.12
CA ASP A 60 -24.55 -10.68 4.77
C ASP A 60 -23.67 -9.46 5.11
N PHE A 61 -22.40 -9.69 5.45
CA PHE A 61 -21.47 -8.61 5.77
C PHE A 61 -21.19 -7.73 4.54
N VAL A 62 -20.76 -8.35 3.43
CA VAL A 62 -20.44 -7.64 2.18
C VAL A 62 -21.70 -6.99 1.60
N ARG A 63 -22.83 -7.70 1.62
CA ARG A 63 -24.11 -7.15 1.16
C ARG A 63 -24.50 -5.91 1.96
N ASN A 64 -24.42 -5.95 3.28
CA ASN A 64 -24.80 -4.81 4.12
C ASN A 64 -23.85 -3.63 3.91
N MET A 65 -22.55 -3.90 3.74
CA MET A 65 -21.54 -2.88 3.42
C MET A 65 -21.90 -2.15 2.12
N HIS A 66 -22.10 -2.88 1.02
CA HIS A 66 -22.43 -2.30 -0.29
C HIS A 66 -23.83 -1.69 -0.36
N THR A 67 -24.75 -2.13 0.49
CA THR A 67 -26.06 -1.48 0.67
C THR A 67 -25.88 -0.12 1.34
N THR A 68 -25.04 -0.06 2.38
CA THR A 68 -24.81 1.17 3.15
C THR A 68 -24.02 2.20 2.35
N SER A 69 -23.09 1.76 1.51
CA SER A 69 -22.31 2.64 0.63
C SER A 69 -23.11 3.15 -0.60
N GLY A 70 -24.27 2.56 -0.87
CA GLY A 70 -25.08 2.84 -2.07
C GLY A 70 -24.62 2.09 -3.32
N LEU A 71 -23.49 1.38 -3.27
CA LEU A 71 -22.90 0.73 -4.45
C LEU A 71 -23.86 -0.28 -5.09
N LEU A 72 -24.63 -1.05 -4.29
CA LEU A 72 -25.60 -2.01 -4.85
C LEU A 72 -26.67 -1.37 -5.74
N GLU A 73 -27.02 -0.10 -5.52
CA GLU A 73 -27.99 0.62 -6.33
C GLU A 73 -27.38 1.08 -7.67
N GLU A 74 -26.05 1.21 -7.73
CA GLU A 74 -25.31 1.61 -8.93
C GLU A 74 -24.97 0.42 -9.84
N LEU A 75 -24.80 -0.79 -9.29
CA LEU A 75 -24.43 -1.99 -10.06
C LEU A 75 -25.30 -2.26 -11.31
N PRO A 76 -26.64 -2.09 -11.29
CA PRO A 76 -27.48 -2.27 -12.48
C PRO A 76 -27.17 -1.29 -13.63
N HIS A 77 -26.49 -0.19 -13.32
CA HIS A 77 -26.06 0.85 -14.26
C HIS A 77 -24.56 0.79 -14.57
N GLY A 78 -23.85 -0.18 -13.98
CA GLY A 78 -22.44 -0.40 -14.21
C GLY A 78 -22.13 -0.80 -15.65
N THR A 79 -20.87 -0.61 -16.04
CA THR A 79 -20.38 -0.95 -17.38
C THR A 79 -19.82 -2.37 -17.43
N THR A 80 -19.35 -2.81 -18.60
CA THR A 80 -18.68 -4.11 -18.76
C THR A 80 -17.24 -4.07 -18.23
N MET A 81 -16.68 -5.24 -17.87
CA MET A 81 -15.29 -5.33 -17.43
C MET A 81 -14.29 -4.76 -18.48
N GLN A 82 -14.55 -5.03 -19.76
CA GLN A 82 -13.69 -4.53 -20.84
C GLN A 82 -13.75 -3.00 -20.93
N ASP A 83 -14.95 -2.41 -20.92
CA ASP A 83 -15.11 -0.95 -20.98
C ASP A 83 -14.53 -0.26 -19.74
N ALA A 84 -14.60 -0.91 -18.57
CA ALA A 84 -13.96 -0.41 -17.36
C ALA A 84 -12.43 -0.42 -17.47
N GLN A 85 -11.85 -1.54 -17.92
CA GLN A 85 -10.40 -1.62 -18.16
C GLN A 85 -9.95 -0.56 -19.18
N ASP A 86 -10.69 -0.36 -20.27
CA ASP A 86 -10.34 0.63 -21.31
C ASP A 86 -10.34 2.06 -20.74
N GLN A 87 -11.34 2.43 -19.92
CA GLN A 87 -11.41 3.73 -19.25
C GLN A 87 -10.26 3.93 -18.27
N VAL A 88 -9.99 2.92 -17.43
CA VAL A 88 -8.90 2.99 -16.47
C VAL A 88 -7.54 3.09 -17.18
N MET A 89 -7.33 2.31 -18.23
CA MET A 89 -6.10 2.36 -19.03
C MET A 89 -5.92 3.69 -19.75
N ALA A 90 -7.00 4.32 -20.23
CA ALA A 90 -6.94 5.65 -20.82
C ALA A 90 -6.43 6.69 -19.81
N TYR A 91 -6.97 6.70 -18.59
CA TYR A 91 -6.51 7.60 -17.53
C TYR A 91 -5.06 7.32 -17.11
N ILE A 92 -4.68 6.05 -16.89
CA ILE A 92 -3.31 5.70 -16.49
C ILE A 92 -2.29 6.13 -17.57
N ARG A 93 -2.60 5.93 -18.85
CA ARG A 93 -1.70 6.27 -19.96
C ARG A 93 -1.47 7.77 -20.13
N GLU A 94 -2.38 8.62 -19.65
CA GLU A 94 -2.19 10.08 -19.63
C GLU A 94 -1.01 10.47 -18.74
N TRP A 95 -0.88 9.83 -17.58
CA TRP A 95 0.14 10.15 -16.58
C TRP A 95 1.37 9.24 -16.63
N VAL A 96 1.20 8.00 -17.08
CA VAL A 96 2.20 6.93 -17.13
C VAL A 96 2.20 6.32 -18.54
N PRO A 97 2.71 7.03 -19.56
CA PRO A 97 2.67 6.53 -20.95
C PRO A 97 3.60 5.33 -21.18
N GLU A 98 4.73 5.27 -20.46
CA GLU A 98 5.69 4.18 -20.56
C GLU A 98 5.30 3.04 -19.60
N PRO A 99 5.18 1.78 -20.09
CA PRO A 99 4.86 0.65 -19.23
C PRO A 99 5.98 0.36 -18.23
N ARG A 100 5.59 -0.23 -17.10
CA ARG A 100 6.45 -0.73 -16.00
C ARG A 100 7.26 0.35 -15.30
N LYS A 101 6.80 1.60 -15.32
CA LYS A 101 7.44 2.73 -14.62
C LYS A 101 6.86 2.99 -13.23
N ALA A 102 5.53 2.98 -13.11
CA ALA A 102 4.85 3.34 -11.88
C ALA A 102 4.43 2.09 -11.08
N PRO A 103 4.68 2.03 -9.76
CA PRO A 103 4.15 0.98 -8.91
C PRO A 103 2.65 1.18 -8.63
N LEU A 104 1.97 0.07 -8.32
CA LEU A 104 0.63 0.06 -7.72
C LEU A 104 0.72 0.47 -6.24
N ALA A 105 -0.21 1.29 -5.77
CA ALA A 105 -0.31 1.73 -4.39
C ALA A 105 -1.74 1.67 -3.86
N GLY A 106 -1.88 1.51 -2.54
CA GLY A 106 -3.17 1.44 -1.85
C GLY A 106 -3.02 0.85 -0.44
N ASN A 107 -4.12 0.75 0.29
CA ASN A 107 -4.17 0.00 1.54
C ASN A 107 -4.42 -1.48 1.26
N SER A 108 -3.57 -2.39 1.78
CA SER A 108 -3.78 -3.83 1.61
C SER A 108 -3.89 -4.25 0.14
N VAL A 109 -3.24 -3.49 -0.74
CA VAL A 109 -3.40 -3.51 -2.20
C VAL A 109 -3.02 -4.84 -2.85
N GLY A 110 -2.41 -5.75 -2.08
CA GLY A 110 -2.21 -7.13 -2.48
C GLY A 110 -3.52 -7.85 -2.82
N THR A 111 -4.61 -7.56 -2.11
CA THR A 111 -5.94 -8.13 -2.40
C THR A 111 -6.48 -7.59 -3.72
N ASP A 112 -6.44 -6.28 -3.94
CA ASP A 112 -6.92 -5.68 -5.19
C ASP A 112 -6.13 -6.21 -6.38
N ARG A 113 -4.81 -6.33 -6.21
CA ARG A 113 -3.92 -6.84 -7.24
C ARG A 113 -4.29 -8.26 -7.68
N THR A 114 -4.79 -9.14 -6.80
CA THR A 114 -5.16 -10.50 -7.23
C THR A 114 -6.39 -10.50 -8.14
N PHE A 115 -7.37 -9.64 -7.87
CA PHE A 115 -8.53 -9.44 -8.74
C PHE A 115 -8.13 -8.74 -10.05
N LEU A 116 -7.31 -7.69 -9.99
CA LEU A 116 -6.81 -7.00 -11.18
C LEU A 116 -6.00 -7.93 -12.10
N VAL A 117 -5.20 -8.86 -11.56
CA VAL A 117 -4.49 -9.86 -12.38
C VAL A 117 -5.46 -10.75 -13.16
N ARG A 118 -6.60 -11.10 -12.56
CA ARG A 118 -7.63 -11.95 -13.17
C ARG A 118 -8.45 -11.17 -14.21
N ASP A 119 -8.89 -9.98 -13.84
CA ASP A 119 -9.97 -9.26 -14.53
C ASP A 119 -9.48 -8.10 -15.41
N MET A 120 -8.34 -7.49 -15.06
CA MET A 120 -7.72 -6.37 -15.77
C MET A 120 -6.22 -6.63 -16.05
N PRO A 121 -5.87 -7.71 -16.78
CA PRO A 121 -4.47 -8.11 -16.96
C PRO A 121 -3.63 -7.05 -17.69
N GLU A 122 -4.21 -6.29 -18.64
CA GLU A 122 -3.49 -5.23 -19.35
C GLU A 122 -3.02 -4.14 -18.39
N LEU A 123 -3.86 -3.78 -17.42
CA LEU A 123 -3.53 -2.82 -16.37
C LEU A 123 -2.36 -3.31 -15.54
N VAL A 124 -2.40 -4.56 -15.06
CA VAL A 124 -1.32 -5.09 -14.22
C VAL A 124 -0.01 -5.22 -15.01
N GLU A 125 -0.06 -5.57 -16.29
CA GLU A 125 1.12 -5.65 -17.15
C GLU A 125 1.77 -4.30 -17.44
N HIS A 126 0.96 -3.23 -17.46
CA HIS A 126 1.43 -1.85 -17.65
C HIS A 126 2.07 -1.27 -16.39
N LEU A 127 1.71 -1.75 -15.20
CA LEU A 127 2.29 -1.30 -13.94
C LEU A 127 3.64 -1.99 -13.65
N HIS A 128 4.45 -1.36 -12.80
CA HIS A 128 5.66 -1.99 -12.27
C HIS A 128 5.29 -3.11 -11.29
N TYR A 129 6.14 -4.13 -11.17
CA TYR A 129 5.84 -5.32 -10.35
C TYR A 129 5.82 -5.05 -8.83
N ARG A 130 6.46 -3.96 -8.38
CA ARG A 130 6.47 -3.56 -6.97
C ARG A 130 5.18 -2.85 -6.60
N VAL A 131 4.86 -2.92 -5.32
CA VAL A 131 3.72 -2.22 -4.73
C VAL A 131 4.18 -1.29 -3.60
N ILE A 132 3.41 -0.23 -3.38
CA ILE A 132 3.48 0.62 -2.19
C ILE A 132 2.24 0.32 -1.36
N ASP A 133 2.38 -0.58 -0.39
CA ASP A 133 1.27 -0.97 0.49
C ASP A 133 1.30 -0.13 1.78
N VAL A 134 0.32 0.77 1.92
CA VAL A 134 0.18 1.66 3.09
C VAL A 134 -0.07 0.86 4.37
N SER A 135 -0.75 -0.29 4.27
CA SER A 135 -1.01 -1.17 5.41
C SER A 135 0.28 -1.78 5.99
N THR A 136 1.33 -1.94 5.18
CA THR A 136 2.67 -2.32 5.69
C THR A 136 3.18 -1.26 6.67
N ILE A 137 3.12 0.02 6.28
CA ILE A 137 3.60 1.13 7.13
C ILE A 137 2.72 1.28 8.36
N LYS A 138 1.40 1.11 8.23
CA LYS A 138 0.45 1.07 9.35
C LYS A 138 0.82 0.01 10.39
N GLU A 139 1.09 -1.22 9.95
CA GLU A 139 1.45 -2.32 10.83
C GLU A 139 2.81 -2.10 11.51
N LEU A 140 3.80 -1.55 10.81
CA LEU A 140 5.08 -1.17 11.41
C LEU A 140 4.93 -0.04 12.43
N SER A 141 4.11 0.97 12.10
CA SER A 141 3.80 2.10 12.99
C SER A 141 3.11 1.64 14.27
N ARG A 142 2.18 0.68 14.17
CA ARG A 142 1.51 0.08 15.33
C ARG A 142 2.50 -0.57 16.31
N ARG A 143 3.56 -1.19 15.80
CA ARG A 143 4.57 -1.92 16.60
C ARG A 143 5.67 -1.02 17.13
N TRP A 144 6.17 -0.11 16.30
CA TRP A 144 7.37 0.67 16.60
C TRP A 144 7.06 2.09 17.07
N TYR A 145 5.91 2.63 16.67
CA TYR A 145 5.51 4.02 16.91
C TYR A 145 4.05 4.13 17.36
N PRO A 146 3.65 3.48 18.48
CA PRO A 146 2.24 3.41 18.88
C PRO A 146 1.59 4.78 19.07
N ARG A 147 2.36 5.79 19.51
CA ARG A 147 1.87 7.17 19.66
C ARG A 147 1.45 7.79 18.32
N ALA A 148 2.19 7.53 17.25
CA ALA A 148 1.82 7.97 15.91
C ALA A 148 0.63 7.13 15.39
N TYR A 149 0.66 5.82 15.58
CA TYR A 149 -0.45 4.95 15.16
C TYR A 149 -1.81 5.40 15.67
N PHE A 150 -1.94 5.72 16.97
CA PHE A 150 -3.22 6.15 17.56
C PHE A 150 -3.66 7.57 17.16
N GLN A 151 -2.85 8.30 16.39
CA GLN A 151 -3.13 9.66 15.92
C GLN A 151 -3.31 9.71 14.40
N SER A 152 -3.37 8.56 13.71
CA SER A 152 -3.70 8.54 12.29
C SER A 152 -5.12 9.08 12.06
N PRO A 153 -5.36 9.84 10.97
CA PRO A 153 -6.69 10.31 10.63
C PRO A 153 -7.72 9.17 10.53
N PRO A 154 -8.98 9.40 10.89
CA PRO A 154 -10.04 8.44 10.62
C PRO A 154 -10.29 8.32 9.11
N LYS A 155 -10.70 7.13 8.66
CA LYS A 155 -11.17 6.91 7.29
C LYS A 155 -12.56 7.51 7.09
N THR A 156 -12.82 8.04 5.90
CA THR A 156 -14.04 8.71 5.48
C THR A 156 -14.64 8.19 4.16
N GLY A 157 -13.95 7.29 3.46
CA GLY A 157 -14.31 6.82 2.12
C GLY A 157 -15.58 5.97 2.00
N ASN A 158 -16.09 5.44 3.13
CA ASN A 158 -17.38 4.74 3.22
C ASN A 158 -17.50 3.50 2.31
N HIS A 159 -16.42 2.75 2.08
CA HIS A 159 -16.40 1.57 1.21
C HIS A 159 -16.88 1.90 -0.21
N ARG A 160 -16.30 2.98 -0.72
CA ARG A 160 -16.37 3.40 -2.12
C ARG A 160 -14.95 3.61 -2.60
N ALA A 161 -14.62 3.03 -3.74
CA ALA A 161 -13.25 2.90 -4.18
C ALA A 161 -12.51 4.25 -4.23
N LEU A 162 -13.14 5.31 -4.77
CA LEU A 162 -12.53 6.64 -4.86
C LEU A 162 -12.27 7.28 -3.48
N GLY A 163 -13.20 7.11 -2.55
CA GLY A 163 -13.04 7.62 -1.18
C GLY A 163 -11.94 6.88 -0.44
N ASP A 164 -11.88 5.56 -0.60
CA ASP A 164 -10.91 4.71 0.09
C ASP A 164 -9.47 4.89 -0.45
N ILE A 165 -9.26 5.17 -1.76
CA ILE A 165 -7.92 5.59 -2.25
C ILE A 165 -7.50 6.97 -1.75
N GLN A 166 -8.44 7.93 -1.62
CA GLN A 166 -8.13 9.26 -1.09
C GLN A 166 -7.68 9.16 0.37
N ASP A 167 -8.41 8.38 1.17
CA ASP A 167 -8.02 8.06 2.55
C ASP A 167 -6.65 7.37 2.61
N SER A 168 -6.36 6.45 1.67
CA SER A 168 -5.06 5.74 1.60
C SER A 168 -3.89 6.70 1.32
N ILE A 169 -4.09 7.66 0.41
CA ILE A 169 -3.10 8.71 0.10
C ILE A 169 -2.86 9.57 1.33
N ASP A 170 -3.92 10.03 1.99
CA ASP A 170 -3.81 10.86 3.19
C ASP A 170 -3.21 10.10 4.39
N GLU A 171 -3.50 8.80 4.55
CA GLU A 171 -2.86 7.94 5.54
C GLU A 171 -1.34 7.83 5.27
N LEU A 172 -0.91 7.67 4.00
CA LEU A 172 0.52 7.66 3.68
C LEU A 172 1.17 9.03 3.90
N ARG A 173 0.49 10.14 3.56
CA ARG A 173 0.96 11.50 3.85
C ARG A 173 1.15 11.71 5.36
N TYR A 174 0.22 11.21 6.16
CA TYR A 174 0.33 11.22 7.62
C TYR A 174 1.56 10.47 8.11
N TYR A 175 1.75 9.22 7.67
CA TYR A 175 2.90 8.43 8.11
C TYR A 175 4.23 9.04 7.65
N ARG A 176 4.28 9.63 6.46
CA ARG A 176 5.46 10.37 5.97
C ARG A 176 5.89 11.48 6.94
N GLY A 177 4.93 12.18 7.56
CA GLY A 177 5.21 13.23 8.53
C GLY A 177 5.45 12.75 9.97
N ALA A 178 4.84 11.63 10.36
CA ALA A 178 4.82 11.17 11.75
C ALA A 178 5.82 10.04 12.08
N VAL A 179 6.27 9.28 11.08
CA VAL A 179 7.02 8.03 11.28
C VAL A 179 8.35 8.01 10.53
N PHE A 180 8.45 8.66 9.37
CA PHE A 180 9.71 8.75 8.63
C PHE A 180 10.59 9.87 9.16
N VAL A 181 11.91 9.74 8.94
CA VAL A 181 12.85 10.82 9.23
C VAL A 181 12.57 11.99 8.27
N PRO A 182 12.37 13.23 8.76
CA PRO A 182 12.11 14.38 7.91
C PRO A 182 13.21 14.59 6.87
N ALA A 183 12.83 15.06 5.68
CA ALA A 183 13.79 15.44 4.65
C ALA A 183 14.77 16.52 5.17
N PRO A 184 16.07 16.46 4.82
CA PRO A 184 16.69 15.59 3.82
C PRO A 184 17.04 14.17 4.31
N GLY A 185 16.70 13.80 5.55
CA GLY A 185 17.09 12.52 6.15
C GLY A 185 18.55 12.53 6.67
N PRO A 186 19.05 11.37 7.13
CA PRO A 186 20.42 11.22 7.59
C PRO A 186 21.44 11.53 6.48
N THR A 187 22.58 12.10 6.87
CA THR A 187 23.72 12.30 5.96
C THR A 187 24.26 10.97 5.44
N SER A 188 25.05 11.00 4.35
CA SER A 188 25.71 9.80 3.83
C SER A 188 26.63 9.11 4.85
N ASP A 189 27.17 9.87 5.82
CA ASP A 189 28.02 9.33 6.87
C ASP A 189 27.20 8.61 7.95
N GLU A 190 26.09 9.21 8.38
CA GLU A 190 25.16 8.59 9.34
C GLU A 190 24.52 7.33 8.75
N ALA A 191 24.06 7.38 7.49
CA ALA A 191 23.52 6.22 6.80
C ALA A 191 24.56 5.08 6.65
N ARG A 192 25.83 5.41 6.40
CA ARG A 192 26.92 4.41 6.35
C ARG A 192 27.18 3.76 7.70
N LYS A 193 27.09 4.51 8.82
CA LYS A 193 27.23 3.94 10.16
C LYS A 193 26.13 2.93 10.46
N VAL A 194 24.88 3.29 10.20
CA VAL A 194 23.74 2.35 10.33
C VAL A 194 23.96 1.10 9.48
N ALA A 195 24.40 1.25 8.22
CA ALA A 195 24.66 0.11 7.34
C ALA A 195 25.81 -0.80 7.85
N ALA A 196 26.86 -0.23 8.45
CA ALA A 196 27.95 -0.98 9.05
C ALA A 196 27.47 -1.79 10.27
N ASP A 197 26.66 -1.18 11.14
CA ASP A 197 26.11 -1.84 12.33
C ASP A 197 25.22 -3.03 11.96
N ILE A 198 24.34 -2.86 10.97
CA ILE A 198 23.50 -3.95 10.45
C ILE A 198 24.35 -5.03 9.77
N THR A 199 25.44 -4.65 9.09
CA THR A 199 26.35 -5.62 8.47
C THR A 199 27.12 -6.44 9.50
N ALA A 200 27.48 -5.84 10.65
CA ALA A 200 28.12 -6.55 11.75
C ALA A 200 27.16 -7.52 12.45
N HIS A 201 25.86 -7.19 12.52
CA HIS A 201 24.83 -7.97 13.22
C HIS A 201 23.77 -8.53 12.26
N ARG A 202 24.19 -9.05 11.09
CA ARG A 202 23.26 -9.57 10.09
C ARG A 202 22.39 -10.68 10.66
N THR A 203 21.09 -10.62 10.35
CA THR A 203 20.15 -11.71 10.63
C THR A 203 20.68 -13.03 10.06
N GLY A 204 20.78 -14.05 10.91
CA GLY A 204 21.33 -15.36 10.55
C GLY A 204 22.85 -15.49 10.66
N SER A 205 23.57 -14.45 11.10
CA SER A 205 25.00 -14.54 11.43
C SER A 205 25.19 -15.24 12.78
N THR A 206 26.00 -16.30 12.84
CA THR A 206 26.34 -17.05 14.06
C THR A 206 27.55 -16.43 14.77
N ALA A 207 27.59 -15.11 14.93
CA ALA A 207 28.65 -14.50 15.74
C ALA A 207 28.47 -15.00 17.18
N GLU A 208 29.45 -15.77 17.69
CA GLU A 208 29.49 -16.14 19.10
C GLU A 208 29.49 -14.86 19.93
N PRO A 209 28.74 -14.82 21.05
CA PRO A 209 28.82 -13.69 21.96
C PRO A 209 30.28 -13.55 22.42
N ALA A 210 30.82 -12.33 22.33
CA ALA A 210 32.18 -12.06 22.78
C ALA A 210 32.34 -12.55 24.23
N PRO A 211 33.43 -13.25 24.58
CA PRO A 211 33.62 -13.75 25.93
C PRO A 211 33.66 -12.56 26.89
N ASP A 212 32.84 -12.64 27.93
CA ASP A 212 32.74 -11.64 28.98
C ASP A 212 34.13 -11.44 29.61
N SER A 213 34.76 -10.30 29.32
CA SER A 213 36.03 -9.92 29.94
C SER A 213 35.74 -9.43 31.36
N THR A 214 35.37 -10.36 32.22
CA THR A 214 35.49 -10.14 33.66
C THR A 214 36.98 -10.14 33.98
N LEU A 215 37.44 -8.94 34.30
CA LEU A 215 38.79 -8.59 34.68
C LEU A 215 39.33 -9.54 35.75
N ASP A 216 40.45 -10.16 35.41
CA ASP A 216 41.48 -10.63 36.32
C ASP A 216 41.99 -9.41 37.12
N SER A 217 41.45 -9.22 38.34
CA SER A 217 42.10 -8.36 39.34
C SER A 217 43.01 -9.25 40.18
N THR A 218 44.27 -9.25 39.77
CA THR A 218 45.44 -9.53 40.60
C THR A 218 45.26 -8.90 41.99
N HIS A 219 45.30 -9.75 43.02
CA HIS A 219 45.53 -9.34 44.39
C HIS A 219 46.91 -9.87 44.77
N ASP A 220 47.90 -9.00 44.61
CA ASP A 220 49.21 -9.12 45.25
C ASP A 220 49.41 -7.81 46.01
N ASP A 221 49.34 -7.91 47.34
CA ASP A 221 50.01 -7.01 48.28
C ASP A 221 50.06 -7.72 49.65
N ASP A 222 51.20 -8.40 49.85
CA ASP A 222 52.08 -8.33 51.02
C ASP A 222 51.48 -8.08 52.43
N GLU A 223 51.62 -9.09 53.32
CA GLU A 223 51.95 -8.87 54.73
C GLU A 223 52.45 -10.18 55.41
N ARG A 224 53.78 -10.37 55.42
CA ARG A 224 54.67 -10.81 56.54
C ARG A 224 55.86 -11.66 56.13
#